data_AF-A0A7C4QRN5-F1
#
_entry.id   AF-A0A7C4QRN5-F1
#
_cell.length_a   1.000
_cell.length_b   1.000
_cell.length_c   1.000
_cell.angle_alpha   90.00
_cell.angle_beta   90.00
_cell.angle_gamma   90.00
#
_symmetry.space_group_name_H-M   'P 1'
#
loop_
_entity.id
_entity.type
_entity.pdbx_description
1 polymer ?
#
loop_
_entity_poly.entity_id
_entity_poly.type
_entity_poly.pdbx_seq_one_letter_code
_entity_poly.pdbx_strand_id
1 'polypeptide(L)'
;MIKHIASGSAWRQNQLADLAWELSQAAEELISAPRPISDGPLFALWQAVRRCTDKWQHRLQQFVVVWELDPAGPATQNHLPHLEHYPAPSNVGDHSEAEPRPDVYSLGVEILLADLLLRVWGTILAAQDRHRGVPCARPIMEHVLYAIHYSRSRLLEWVMHGGEGAASIDRFRRRCERWTDALIGPILARYGTSLFAHNPRRAWEFGEEQLGAATAVAQLQRAGIRAAFGEPALFTPLSSHWTEILQAILDGCDPEVVNRRLARWRHGPPSCSVCDAAAFRFSEANDWSLLARCLHRVHQRERGE
;
A
#
# COMPACT_ATOMS: atom_id res chain seq x y z
N MET A 1 -9.35 21.38 -23.88
CA MET A 1 -8.97 22.41 -22.87
C MET A 1 -8.63 21.68 -21.58
N ILE A 2 -7.38 21.23 -21.45
CA ILE A 2 -6.88 20.50 -20.28
C ILE A 2 -6.55 21.55 -19.23
N LYS A 3 -7.37 21.65 -18.18
CA LYS A 3 -7.04 22.50 -17.02
C LYS A 3 -5.72 22.02 -16.46
N HIS A 4 -4.73 22.91 -16.41
CA HIS A 4 -3.51 22.73 -15.63
C HIS A 4 -3.91 22.23 -14.24
N ILE A 5 -3.55 20.98 -13.92
CA ILE A 5 -3.51 20.50 -12.56
C ILE A 5 -2.47 21.38 -11.88
N ALA A 6 -2.94 22.35 -11.09
CA ALA A 6 -2.09 23.19 -10.24
C ALA A 6 -1.09 22.27 -9.55
N SER A 7 0.20 22.63 -9.58
CA SER A 7 1.36 21.91 -9.02
C SER A 7 0.95 21.10 -7.78
N GLY A 8 0.47 19.89 -8.04
CA GLY A 8 -0.35 19.14 -7.10
C GLY A 8 0.58 18.48 -6.12
N SER A 9 0.32 18.67 -4.83
CA SER A 9 1.05 17.96 -3.78
C SER A 9 1.18 16.49 -4.17
N ALA A 10 2.42 16.00 -4.21
CA ALA A 10 2.67 14.60 -4.53
C ALA A 10 1.98 13.71 -3.49
N TRP A 11 1.31 12.66 -3.97
CA TRP A 11 0.73 11.65 -3.10
C TRP A 11 1.82 11.03 -2.21
N ARG A 12 1.46 10.65 -0.99
CA ARG A 12 2.35 9.95 -0.05
C ARG A 12 1.91 8.51 0.10
N GLN A 13 2.85 7.63 0.41
CA GLN A 13 2.59 6.18 0.54
C GLN A 13 1.48 5.89 1.57
N ASN A 14 1.49 6.53 2.73
CA ASN A 14 0.44 6.35 3.75
C ASN A 14 -0.98 6.71 3.28
N GLN A 15 -1.10 7.60 2.28
CA GLN A 15 -2.40 8.01 1.74
C GLN A 15 -3.06 6.90 0.90
N LEU A 16 -2.29 5.95 0.36
CA LEU A 16 -2.85 4.79 -0.34
C LEU A 16 -3.63 3.87 0.61
N ALA A 17 -3.10 3.65 1.82
CA ALA A 17 -3.79 2.86 2.84
C ALA A 17 -5.05 3.57 3.35
N ASP A 18 -4.99 4.89 3.55
CA ASP A 18 -6.17 5.69 3.92
C ASP A 18 -7.24 5.67 2.81
N LEU A 19 -6.86 5.74 1.53
CA LEU A 19 -7.80 5.61 0.43
C LEU A 19 -8.40 4.21 0.34
N ALA A 20 -7.59 3.16 0.50
CA ALA A 20 -8.08 1.78 0.52
C ALA A 20 -9.11 1.56 1.63
N TRP A 21 -8.89 2.14 2.82
CA TRP A 21 -9.88 2.16 3.89
C TRP A 21 -11.17 2.88 3.47
N GLU A 22 -11.10 4.09 2.91
CA GLU A 22 -12.30 4.82 2.48
C GLU A 22 -13.09 4.07 1.39
N LEU A 23 -12.40 3.42 0.44
CA LEU A 23 -13.03 2.57 -0.58
C LEU A 23 -13.74 1.38 0.06
N SER A 24 -13.10 0.70 1.01
CA SER A 24 -13.71 -0.38 1.79
C SER A 24 -14.98 0.08 2.50
N GLN A 25 -14.95 1.25 3.14
CA GLN A 25 -16.13 1.79 3.83
C GLN A 25 -17.26 2.22 2.88
N ALA A 26 -16.93 2.56 1.63
CA ALA A 26 -17.88 2.91 0.58
C ALA A 26 -18.33 1.70 -0.26
N ALA A 27 -17.82 0.50 0.00
CA ALA A 27 -17.98 -0.67 -0.86
C ALA A 27 -19.44 -1.00 -1.15
N GLU A 28 -20.33 -0.99 -0.15
CA GLU A 28 -21.75 -1.28 -0.35
C GLU A 28 -22.39 -0.33 -1.38
N GLU A 29 -22.14 0.97 -1.23
CA GLU A 29 -22.71 2.00 -2.12
C GLU A 29 -22.13 1.88 -3.54
N LEU A 30 -20.86 1.49 -3.67
CA LEU A 30 -20.20 1.29 -4.96
C LEU A 30 -20.71 0.01 -5.65
N ILE A 31 -20.92 -1.07 -4.90
CA ILE A 31 -21.43 -2.35 -5.41
C ILE A 31 -22.88 -2.20 -5.87
N SER A 32 -23.71 -1.53 -5.07
CA SER A 32 -25.13 -1.30 -5.35
C SER A 32 -25.41 -0.05 -6.20
N ALA A 33 -24.38 0.67 -6.66
CA ALA A 33 -24.55 1.82 -7.56
C ALA A 33 -25.42 1.41 -8.77
N PRO A 34 -26.24 2.29 -9.34
CA PRO A 34 -27.15 1.90 -10.42
C PRO A 34 -26.41 1.51 -11.70
N ARG A 35 -25.29 2.20 -11.99
CA ARG A 35 -24.52 2.02 -13.22
C ARG A 35 -23.29 1.16 -12.97
N PRO A 36 -22.98 0.19 -13.85
CA PRO A 36 -21.69 -0.48 -13.79
C PRO A 36 -20.58 0.54 -14.06
N ILE A 37 -19.37 0.24 -13.59
CA ILE A 37 -18.19 0.98 -14.01
C ILE A 37 -18.08 0.96 -15.55
N SER A 38 -17.75 2.11 -16.15
CA SER A 38 -17.57 2.19 -17.59
C SER A 38 -16.20 1.66 -18.02
N ASP A 39 -16.08 1.26 -19.29
CA ASP A 39 -14.84 0.69 -19.82
C ASP A 39 -13.66 1.68 -19.80
N GLY A 40 -13.94 2.99 -19.92
CA GLY A 40 -12.93 4.05 -19.96
C GLY A 40 -12.03 4.05 -18.71
N PRO A 41 -12.57 4.23 -17.50
CA PRO A 41 -11.81 4.14 -16.25
C PRO A 41 -11.10 2.80 -16.05
N LEU A 42 -11.73 1.67 -16.40
CA LEU A 42 -11.09 0.34 -16.29
C LEU A 42 -9.87 0.21 -17.20
N PHE A 43 -10.00 0.66 -18.45
CA PHE A 43 -8.90 0.67 -19.40
C PHE A 43 -7.78 1.63 -18.98
N ALA A 44 -8.14 2.82 -18.51
CA ALA A 44 -7.18 3.79 -17.97
C ALA A 44 -6.41 3.22 -16.77
N LEU A 45 -7.10 2.53 -15.85
CA LEU A 45 -6.49 1.86 -14.71
C LEU A 45 -5.50 0.78 -15.18
N TRP A 46 -5.92 -0.11 -16.08
CA TRP A 46 -5.06 -1.16 -16.62
C TRP A 46 -3.80 -0.59 -17.27
N GLN A 47 -3.94 0.43 -18.10
CA GLN A 47 -2.80 1.09 -18.76
C GLN A 47 -1.85 1.76 -17.76
N ALA A 48 -2.40 2.47 -16.77
CA ALA A 48 -1.62 3.16 -15.74
C ALA A 48 -0.84 2.17 -14.87
N VAL A 49 -1.48 1.07 -14.45
CA VAL A 49 -0.82 -0.01 -13.70
C VAL A 49 0.27 -0.65 -14.53
N ARG A 50 0.02 -0.97 -15.81
CA ARG A 50 1.03 -1.55 -16.70
C ARG A 50 2.28 -0.68 -16.79
N ARG A 51 2.12 0.63 -17.07
CA ARG A 51 3.24 1.58 -17.10
C ARG A 51 4.00 1.63 -15.77
N CYS A 52 3.27 1.59 -14.66
CA CYS A 52 3.85 1.59 -13.32
C CYS A 52 4.66 0.31 -13.06
N THR A 53 4.11 -0.86 -13.39
CA THR A 53 4.79 -2.15 -13.20
C THR A 53 6.00 -2.31 -14.10
N ASP A 54 5.98 -1.81 -15.34
CA ASP A 54 7.14 -1.83 -16.24
C ASP A 54 8.33 -1.05 -15.62
N LYS A 55 8.04 0.09 -14.97
CA LYS A 55 9.05 0.89 -14.26
C LYS A 55 9.57 0.19 -13.00
N TRP A 56 8.70 -0.47 -12.24
CA TRP A 56 9.14 -1.27 -11.10
C TRP A 56 10.04 -2.42 -11.54
N GLN A 57 9.69 -3.12 -12.62
CA GLN A 57 10.50 -4.21 -13.16
C GLN A 57 11.89 -3.72 -13.58
N HIS A 58 11.96 -2.57 -14.26
CA HIS A 58 13.25 -1.95 -14.62
C HIS A 58 14.09 -1.62 -13.38
N ARG A 59 13.50 -1.02 -12.34
CA ARG A 59 14.19 -0.73 -11.08
C ARG A 59 14.63 -2.01 -10.34
N LEU A 60 13.79 -3.05 -10.33
CA LEU A 60 14.13 -4.34 -9.73
C LEU A 60 15.30 -5.04 -10.44
N GLN A 61 15.37 -4.94 -11.77
CA GLN A 61 16.49 -5.49 -12.55
C GLN A 61 17.81 -4.80 -12.23
N GLN A 62 17.81 -3.48 -12.00
CA GLN A 62 19.01 -2.75 -11.60
C GLN A 62 19.60 -3.27 -10.27
N PHE A 63 18.76 -3.74 -9.34
CA PHE A 63 19.22 -4.31 -8.08
C PHE A 63 19.87 -5.70 -8.21
N VAL A 64 19.39 -6.52 -9.14
CA VAL A 64 19.94 -7.87 -9.37
C VAL A 64 21.36 -7.78 -9.94
N VAL A 65 21.58 -6.90 -10.93
CA VAL A 65 22.90 -6.72 -11.56
C VAL A 65 23.95 -6.27 -10.55
N VAL A 66 23.60 -5.36 -9.64
CA VAL A 66 24.53 -4.88 -8.60
C VAL A 66 24.93 -6.00 -7.64
N TRP A 67 24.01 -6.91 -7.33
CA TRP A 67 24.28 -8.03 -6.42
C TRP A 67 25.17 -9.11 -7.05
N GLU A 68 24.98 -9.43 -8.33
CA GLU A 68 25.79 -10.43 -9.04
C GLU A 68 27.26 -9.99 -9.23
N LEU A 69 27.50 -8.68 -9.34
CA LEU A 69 28.84 -8.12 -9.55
C LEU A 69 29.65 -7.98 -8.25
N ASP A 70 29.01 -8.01 -7.08
CA ASP A 70 29.66 -7.98 -5.77
C ASP A 70 28.96 -8.92 -4.76
N PRO A 71 29.10 -10.25 -4.94
CA PRO A 71 28.46 -11.23 -4.07
C PRO A 71 29.03 -11.22 -2.64
N ALA A 72 30.15 -10.54 -2.41
CA ALA A 72 30.72 -10.37 -1.07
C ALA A 72 29.91 -9.37 -0.24
N GLY A 73 29.28 -8.38 -0.88
CA GLY A 73 28.57 -7.28 -0.22
C GLY A 73 29.42 -6.56 0.83
N PRO A 74 28.91 -5.48 1.46
CA PRO A 74 29.55 -4.88 2.63
C PRO A 74 29.31 -5.75 3.88
N ALA A 75 29.69 -7.03 3.82
CA ALA A 75 29.82 -7.86 5.01
C ALA A 75 30.99 -7.31 5.83
N THR A 76 30.67 -6.42 6.78
CA THR A 76 31.47 -6.18 8.00
C THR A 76 32.97 -5.94 7.77
N GLN A 77 33.37 -4.68 7.54
CA GLN A 77 34.70 -4.21 7.99
C GLN A 77 34.78 -4.12 9.53
N ASN A 78 34.25 -5.12 10.23
CA ASN A 78 34.48 -5.28 11.66
C ASN A 78 35.66 -6.25 11.84
N HIS A 79 36.81 -5.66 12.15
CA HIS A 79 38.01 -6.30 12.71
C HIS A 79 38.86 -7.21 11.80
N LEU A 80 39.80 -6.57 11.10
CA LEU A 80 41.15 -7.11 10.96
C LEU A 80 42.08 -6.24 11.84
N PRO A 81 42.57 -6.74 13.00
CA PRO A 81 43.67 -6.10 13.70
C PRO A 81 45.00 -6.48 13.02
N HIS A 82 45.85 -5.47 12.82
CA HIS A 82 47.25 -5.56 12.35
C HIS A 82 47.49 -5.89 10.87
N LEU A 83 47.54 -4.83 10.05
CA LEU A 83 48.56 -4.69 9.01
C LEU A 83 49.01 -3.23 8.98
N GLU A 84 50.13 -2.97 9.65
CA GLU A 84 50.86 -1.71 9.60
C GLU A 84 51.50 -1.52 8.21
N HIS A 85 51.55 -0.26 7.76
CA HIS A 85 52.38 0.28 6.67
C HIS A 85 51.96 -0.05 5.22
N TYR A 86 51.01 0.72 4.70
CA TYR A 86 50.97 1.07 3.27
C TYR A 86 50.88 2.61 3.11
N PRO A 87 51.73 3.23 2.27
CA PRO A 87 51.71 4.68 2.09
C PRO A 87 50.46 5.12 1.30
N ALA A 88 49.85 6.20 1.76
CA ALA A 88 48.60 6.75 1.25
C ALA A 88 48.74 7.27 -0.20
N PRO A 89 47.90 6.83 -1.16
CA PRO A 89 47.75 7.54 -2.41
C PRO A 89 46.91 8.80 -2.18
N SER A 90 47.57 9.95 -2.17
CA SER A 90 46.95 11.26 -2.26
C SER A 90 46.38 11.47 -3.67
N ASN A 91 45.09 11.19 -3.85
CA ASN A 91 44.32 11.70 -4.97
C ASN A 91 43.00 12.29 -4.46
N VAL A 92 43.07 13.59 -4.18
CA VAL A 92 41.95 14.51 -4.03
C VAL A 92 41.53 14.87 -5.45
N GLY A 93 40.34 14.45 -5.87
CA GLY A 93 39.81 14.83 -7.18
C GLY A 93 38.53 14.08 -7.50
N ASP A 94 37.43 14.83 -7.49
CA ASP A 94 36.10 14.47 -8.01
C ASP A 94 35.22 13.63 -7.08
N HIS A 95 34.55 14.32 -6.15
CA HIS A 95 33.26 13.88 -5.62
C HIS A 95 32.23 13.91 -6.76
N SER A 96 32.34 12.94 -7.67
CA SER A 96 31.24 12.54 -8.54
C SER A 96 30.01 12.41 -7.64
N GLU A 97 28.99 13.22 -7.90
CA GLU A 97 27.68 13.15 -7.25
C GLU A 97 27.20 11.72 -7.36
N ALA A 98 27.48 10.90 -6.34
CA ALA A 98 27.14 9.50 -6.36
C ALA A 98 25.62 9.44 -6.48
N GLU A 99 25.14 8.98 -7.64
CA GLU A 99 23.72 8.84 -7.89
C GLU A 99 23.09 8.13 -6.68
N PRO A 100 22.00 8.68 -6.11
CA PRO A 100 21.41 8.13 -4.90
C PRO A 100 21.06 6.67 -5.16
N ARG A 101 21.72 5.77 -4.42
CA ARG A 101 21.49 4.34 -4.55
C ARG A 101 19.99 4.09 -4.47
N PRO A 102 19.40 3.38 -5.46
CA PRO A 102 17.97 3.22 -5.49
C PRO A 102 17.52 2.51 -4.20
N ASP A 103 16.55 3.09 -3.49
CA ASP A 103 16.10 2.52 -2.22
C ASP A 103 15.12 1.37 -2.48
N VAL A 104 15.61 0.13 -2.29
CA VAL A 104 14.82 -1.09 -2.42
C VAL A 104 13.63 -1.10 -1.46
N TYR A 105 13.81 -0.55 -0.25
CA TYR A 105 12.75 -0.50 0.74
C TYR A 105 11.60 0.38 0.26
N SER A 106 11.88 1.60 -0.20
CA SER A 106 10.87 2.50 -0.77
C SER A 106 10.13 1.89 -1.97
N LEU A 107 10.85 1.21 -2.88
CA LEU A 107 10.20 0.49 -3.99
C LEU A 107 9.33 -0.66 -3.49
N GLY A 108 9.81 -1.43 -2.51
CA GLY A 108 9.07 -2.54 -1.92
C GLY A 108 7.78 -2.08 -1.25
N VAL A 109 7.84 -0.98 -0.49
CA VAL A 109 6.67 -0.33 0.11
C VAL A 109 5.67 0.12 -0.96
N GLU A 110 6.15 0.76 -2.03
CA GLU A 110 5.30 1.21 -3.15
C GLU A 110 4.54 0.03 -3.79
N ILE A 111 5.23 -1.07 -4.09
CA ILE A 111 4.63 -2.29 -4.66
C ILE A 111 3.59 -2.90 -3.70
N LEU A 112 3.92 -3.00 -2.40
CA LEU A 112 3.06 -3.65 -1.40
C LEU A 112 1.82 -2.84 -1.06
N LEU A 113 1.89 -1.50 -1.07
CA LEU A 113 0.72 -0.64 -0.93
C LEU A 113 -0.16 -0.66 -2.17
N ALA A 114 0.43 -0.83 -3.35
CA ALA A 114 -0.33 -1.04 -4.58
C ALA A 114 -1.14 -2.33 -4.55
N ASP A 115 -0.51 -3.42 -4.13
CA ASP A 115 -1.18 -4.71 -3.95
C ASP A 115 -2.36 -4.56 -2.97
N LEU A 116 -2.16 -3.86 -1.84
CA LEU A 116 -3.23 -3.59 -0.88
C LEU A 116 -4.41 -2.82 -1.50
N LEU A 117 -4.14 -1.66 -2.12
CA LEU A 117 -5.18 -0.80 -2.68
C LEU A 117 -5.93 -1.48 -3.83
N LEU A 118 -5.21 -2.09 -4.76
CA LEU A 118 -5.79 -2.71 -5.94
C LEU A 118 -6.55 -4.00 -5.61
N ARG A 119 -6.19 -4.71 -4.54
CA ARG A 119 -7.00 -5.84 -4.03
C ARG A 119 -8.31 -5.38 -3.42
N VAL A 120 -8.31 -4.29 -2.65
CA VAL A 120 -9.56 -3.71 -2.12
C VAL A 120 -10.47 -3.28 -3.28
N TRP A 121 -9.92 -2.53 -4.24
CA TRP A 121 -10.69 -2.10 -5.40
C TRP A 121 -11.17 -3.27 -6.28
N GLY A 122 -10.32 -4.25 -6.53
CA GLY A 122 -10.67 -5.46 -7.28
C GLY A 122 -11.76 -6.29 -6.61
N THR A 123 -11.77 -6.35 -5.26
CA THR A 123 -12.84 -7.00 -4.51
C THR A 123 -14.19 -6.29 -4.71
N ILE A 124 -14.20 -4.95 -4.65
CA ILE A 124 -15.41 -4.14 -4.88
C ILE A 124 -15.95 -4.40 -6.29
N LEU A 125 -15.09 -4.36 -7.30
CA LEU A 125 -15.46 -4.60 -8.70
C LEU A 125 -15.98 -6.03 -8.93
N ALA A 126 -15.33 -7.04 -8.34
CA ALA A 126 -15.79 -8.42 -8.45
C ALA A 126 -17.12 -8.66 -7.72
N ALA A 127 -17.34 -7.97 -6.60
CA ALA A 127 -18.62 -8.00 -5.89
C ALA A 127 -19.71 -7.30 -6.72
N GLN A 128 -19.39 -6.20 -7.41
CA GLN A 128 -20.31 -5.53 -8.34
C GLN A 128 -20.69 -6.44 -9.52
N ASP A 129 -19.71 -7.06 -10.18
CA ASP A 129 -19.94 -8.04 -11.26
C ASP A 129 -20.86 -9.17 -10.78
N ARG A 130 -20.60 -9.71 -9.59
CA ARG A 130 -21.40 -10.78 -8.99
C ARG A 130 -22.81 -10.32 -8.63
N HIS A 131 -22.95 -9.13 -8.04
CA HIS A 131 -24.25 -8.54 -7.67
C HIS A 131 -25.14 -8.34 -8.91
N ARG A 132 -24.54 -8.04 -10.06
CA ARG A 132 -25.26 -7.86 -11.34
C ARG A 132 -25.40 -9.14 -12.17
N GLY A 133 -24.63 -10.19 -11.87
CA GLY A 133 -24.57 -11.40 -12.67
C GLY A 133 -23.85 -11.24 -14.01
N VAL A 134 -23.03 -10.21 -14.19
CA VAL A 134 -22.29 -9.93 -15.44
C VAL A 134 -20.81 -9.67 -15.13
N PRO A 135 -19.88 -10.48 -15.64
CA PRO A 135 -18.45 -10.31 -15.38
C PRO A 135 -17.82 -9.26 -16.32
N CYS A 136 -17.91 -7.98 -15.97
CA CYS A 136 -17.33 -6.90 -16.77
C CYS A 136 -15.94 -6.49 -16.27
N ALA A 137 -15.82 -6.18 -14.98
CA ALA A 137 -14.61 -5.57 -14.43
C ALA A 137 -13.59 -6.60 -13.94
N ARG A 138 -14.05 -7.77 -13.48
CA ARG A 138 -13.21 -8.83 -12.90
C ARG A 138 -12.08 -9.29 -13.82
N PRO A 139 -12.29 -9.60 -15.11
CA PRO A 139 -11.20 -10.07 -15.97
C PRO A 139 -10.08 -9.04 -16.14
N ILE A 140 -10.42 -7.74 -16.13
CA ILE A 140 -9.42 -6.66 -16.20
C ILE A 140 -8.63 -6.59 -14.89
N MET A 141 -9.33 -6.70 -13.75
CA MET A 141 -8.68 -6.68 -12.43
C MET A 141 -7.78 -7.89 -12.18
N GLU A 142 -8.10 -9.06 -12.72
CA GLU A 142 -7.22 -10.24 -12.69
C GLU A 142 -5.90 -9.96 -13.42
N HIS A 143 -5.95 -9.34 -14.61
CA HIS A 143 -4.73 -8.94 -15.33
C HIS A 143 -3.93 -7.86 -14.59
N VAL A 144 -4.62 -6.88 -14.01
CA VAL A 144 -3.99 -5.85 -13.17
C VAL A 144 -3.25 -6.50 -12.00
N LEU A 145 -3.90 -7.40 -11.26
CA LEU A 145 -3.26 -8.10 -10.14
C LEU A 145 -2.13 -9.02 -10.58
N TYR A 146 -2.24 -9.68 -11.74
CA TYR A 146 -1.15 -10.48 -12.28
C TYR A 146 0.14 -9.65 -12.45
N ALA A 147 0.02 -8.44 -13.01
CA ALA A 147 1.16 -7.54 -13.18
C ALA A 147 1.77 -7.09 -11.84
N ILE A 148 0.93 -6.78 -10.85
CA ILE A 148 1.38 -6.43 -9.49
C ILE A 148 2.06 -7.63 -8.82
N HIS A 149 1.49 -8.84 -8.94
CA HIS A 149 2.05 -10.06 -8.38
C HIS A 149 3.38 -10.43 -8.97
N TYR A 150 3.56 -10.24 -10.27
CA TYR A 150 4.86 -10.45 -10.89
C TYR A 150 5.93 -9.53 -10.26
N SER A 151 5.65 -8.23 -10.10
CA SER A 151 6.59 -7.30 -9.46
C SER A 151 6.82 -7.64 -7.98
N ARG A 152 5.78 -8.06 -7.25
CA ARG A 152 5.91 -8.52 -5.86
C ARG A 152 6.76 -9.79 -5.75
N SER A 153 6.58 -10.78 -6.61
CA SER A 153 7.39 -12.01 -6.59
C SER A 153 8.86 -11.70 -6.81
N ARG A 154 9.19 -10.83 -7.78
CA ARG A 154 10.57 -10.38 -8.03
C ARG A 154 11.16 -9.61 -6.84
N LEU A 155 10.37 -8.78 -6.17
CA LEU A 155 10.78 -8.15 -4.92
C LEU A 155 11.07 -9.19 -3.82
N LEU A 156 10.24 -10.22 -3.69
CA LEU A 156 10.41 -11.25 -2.66
C LEU A 156 11.60 -12.18 -2.94
N GLU A 157 11.89 -12.49 -4.20
CA GLU A 157 13.13 -13.16 -4.59
C GLU A 157 14.35 -12.36 -4.10
N TRP A 158 14.33 -11.04 -4.27
CA TRP A 158 15.39 -10.18 -3.72
C TRP A 158 15.43 -10.22 -2.19
N VAL A 159 14.28 -10.15 -1.51
CA VAL A 159 14.20 -10.25 -0.03
C VAL A 159 14.78 -11.57 0.49
N MET A 160 14.61 -12.68 -0.24
CA MET A 160 15.18 -13.97 0.16
C MET A 160 16.71 -14.00 0.13
N HIS A 161 17.33 -13.16 -0.70
CA HIS A 161 18.79 -13.05 -0.84
C HIS A 161 19.36 -11.80 -0.13
N GLY A 162 18.50 -10.91 0.36
CA GLY A 162 18.88 -9.64 0.97
C GLY A 162 19.24 -9.74 2.46
N GLY A 163 20.17 -8.89 2.91
CA GLY A 163 20.53 -8.72 4.32
C GLY A 163 19.47 -7.96 5.14
N GLU A 164 19.89 -7.06 6.04
CA GLU A 164 19.01 -6.42 7.04
C GLU A 164 17.71 -5.76 6.48
N GLY A 165 17.71 -5.27 5.24
CA GLY A 165 16.52 -4.69 4.59
C GLY A 165 15.39 -5.68 4.31
N ALA A 166 15.71 -6.96 4.13
CA ALA A 166 14.75 -8.02 3.84
C ALA A 166 13.70 -8.19 4.94
N ALA A 167 14.14 -8.15 6.21
CA ALA A 167 13.26 -8.33 7.36
C ALA A 167 12.23 -7.20 7.48
N SER A 168 12.62 -5.96 7.17
CA SER A 168 11.71 -4.80 7.18
C SER A 168 10.66 -4.89 6.08
N ILE A 169 11.05 -5.29 4.87
CA ILE A 169 10.10 -5.50 3.76
C ILE A 169 9.14 -6.65 4.08
N ASP A 170 9.61 -7.77 4.63
CA ASP A 170 8.74 -8.88 5.00
C ASP A 170 7.72 -8.50 6.10
N ARG A 171 8.15 -7.75 7.11
CA ARG A 171 7.22 -7.21 8.13
C ARG A 171 6.16 -6.30 7.50
N PHE A 172 6.57 -5.41 6.59
CA PHE A 172 5.65 -4.52 5.88
C PHE A 172 4.69 -5.31 4.99
N ARG A 173 5.17 -6.33 4.28
CA ARG A 173 4.34 -7.24 3.47
C ARG A 173 3.25 -7.90 4.32
N ARG A 174 3.60 -8.57 5.42
CA ARG A 174 2.63 -9.25 6.30
C ARG A 174 1.58 -8.27 6.84
N ARG A 175 2.01 -7.04 7.13
CA ARG A 175 1.12 -5.95 7.56
C ARG A 175 0.13 -5.58 6.46
N CYS A 176 0.59 -5.36 5.22
CA CYS A 176 -0.29 -5.11 4.07
C CYS A 176 -1.29 -6.25 3.88
N GLU A 177 -0.83 -7.51 3.83
CA GLU A 177 -1.68 -8.67 3.59
C GLU A 177 -2.79 -8.81 4.63
N ARG A 178 -2.45 -8.62 5.91
CA ARG A 178 -3.42 -8.70 7.01
C ARG A 178 -4.44 -7.59 6.94
N TRP A 179 -4.02 -6.36 6.62
CA TRP A 179 -4.95 -5.24 6.46
C TRP A 179 -5.82 -5.36 5.21
N THR A 180 -5.28 -5.87 4.10
CA THR A 180 -6.09 -6.18 2.91
C THR A 180 -7.21 -7.14 3.27
N ASP A 181 -6.90 -8.27 3.91
CA ASP A 181 -7.92 -9.24 4.31
C ASP A 181 -8.96 -8.64 5.27
N ALA A 182 -8.54 -7.77 6.20
CA ALA A 182 -9.43 -7.08 7.12
C ALA A 182 -10.38 -6.10 6.42
N LEU A 183 -9.87 -5.35 5.43
CA LEU A 183 -10.65 -4.37 4.65
C LEU A 183 -11.65 -5.05 3.71
N ILE A 184 -11.25 -6.13 3.03
CA ILE A 184 -12.14 -6.81 2.09
C ILE A 184 -13.11 -7.76 2.78
N GLY A 185 -12.86 -8.11 4.05
CA GLY A 185 -13.62 -9.11 4.80
C GLY A 185 -15.15 -8.91 4.77
N PRO A 186 -15.68 -7.71 5.09
CA PRO A 186 -17.12 -7.46 5.03
C PRO A 186 -17.73 -7.69 3.63
N ILE A 187 -16.98 -7.33 2.58
CA ILE A 187 -17.39 -7.53 1.18
C ILE A 187 -17.42 -9.03 0.88
N LEU A 188 -16.38 -9.76 1.29
CA LEU A 188 -16.28 -11.21 1.10
C LEU A 188 -17.42 -11.94 1.83
N ALA A 189 -17.68 -11.62 3.10
CA ALA A 189 -18.75 -12.26 3.86
C ALA A 189 -20.15 -12.01 3.26
N ARG A 190 -20.40 -10.80 2.74
CA ARG A 190 -21.70 -10.44 2.14
C ARG A 190 -21.90 -10.97 0.72
N TYR A 191 -20.87 -10.88 -0.12
CA TYR A 191 -20.98 -11.18 -1.55
C TYR A 191 -20.32 -12.50 -1.95
N GLY A 192 -19.53 -13.14 -1.10
CA GLY A 192 -18.85 -14.40 -1.38
C GLY A 192 -17.67 -14.28 -2.36
N THR A 193 -16.99 -13.12 -2.38
CA THR A 193 -15.89 -12.83 -3.31
C THR A 193 -14.52 -12.96 -2.65
N SER A 194 -13.90 -14.15 -2.74
CA SER A 194 -12.59 -14.43 -2.13
C SER A 194 -11.38 -14.22 -3.04
N LEU A 195 -11.59 -13.95 -4.34
CA LEU A 195 -10.56 -13.95 -5.38
C LEU A 195 -9.37 -12.99 -5.08
N PHE A 196 -9.66 -11.88 -4.40
CA PHE A 196 -8.68 -10.82 -4.12
C PHE A 196 -8.14 -10.86 -2.69
N ALA A 197 -8.47 -11.90 -1.91
CA ALA A 197 -7.91 -12.11 -0.58
C ALA A 197 -6.50 -12.68 -0.64
N HIS A 198 -5.66 -12.34 0.35
CA HIS A 198 -4.41 -13.05 0.57
C HIS A 198 -4.67 -14.36 1.32
N ASN A 199 -5.55 -14.32 2.31
CA ASN A 199 -6.04 -15.49 3.00
C ASN A 199 -7.58 -15.42 3.08
N PRO A 200 -8.30 -16.15 2.20
CA PRO A 200 -9.77 -16.14 2.16
C PRO A 200 -10.44 -16.44 3.49
N ARG A 201 -9.88 -17.38 4.27
CA ARG A 201 -10.42 -17.76 5.58
C ARG A 201 -10.31 -16.61 6.57
N ARG A 202 -9.12 -16.01 6.68
CA ARG A 202 -8.87 -14.86 7.57
C ARG A 202 -9.73 -13.66 7.17
N ALA A 203 -9.86 -13.39 5.88
CA ALA A 203 -10.72 -12.32 5.38
C ALA A 203 -12.20 -12.56 5.75
N TRP A 204 -12.68 -13.79 5.61
CA TRP A 204 -14.03 -14.16 6.03
C TRP A 204 -14.24 -14.00 7.54
N GLU A 205 -13.30 -14.49 8.37
CA GLU A 205 -13.34 -14.31 9.84
C GLU A 205 -13.43 -12.81 10.21
N PHE A 206 -12.62 -11.96 9.59
CA PHE A 206 -12.73 -10.51 9.77
C PHE A 206 -14.08 -9.94 9.31
N GLY A 207 -14.67 -10.48 8.25
CA GLY A 207 -15.97 -10.06 7.73
C GLY A 207 -17.12 -10.38 8.68
N GLU A 208 -17.17 -11.60 9.21
CA GLU A 208 -18.18 -12.04 10.17
C GLU A 208 -18.16 -11.18 11.45
N GLU A 209 -16.96 -10.94 12.00
CA GLU A 209 -16.78 -10.08 13.17
C GLU A 209 -17.29 -8.65 12.92
N GLN A 210 -17.11 -8.13 11.71
CA GLN A 210 -17.48 -6.76 11.35
C GLN A 210 -18.96 -6.59 11.00
N LEU A 211 -19.60 -7.58 10.38
CA LEU A 211 -21.03 -7.51 10.03
C LEU A 211 -21.93 -7.42 11.26
N GLY A 212 -21.48 -7.94 12.42
CA GLY A 212 -22.17 -7.81 13.70
C GLY A 212 -21.81 -6.56 14.51
N ALA A 213 -20.84 -5.75 14.06
CA ALA A 213 -20.24 -4.70 14.87
C ALA A 213 -20.73 -3.28 14.55
N ALA A 214 -20.92 -2.47 15.60
CA ALA A 214 -21.35 -1.07 15.50
C ALA A 214 -20.28 -0.13 14.90
N THR A 215 -20.68 1.11 14.60
CA THR A 215 -19.86 2.21 14.06
C THR A 215 -18.51 2.44 14.79
N ALA A 216 -18.41 2.06 16.07
CA ALA A 216 -17.17 2.13 16.84
C ALA A 216 -16.03 1.28 16.24
N VAL A 217 -16.33 0.11 15.67
CA VAL A 217 -15.31 -0.77 15.07
C VAL A 217 -14.68 -0.12 13.84
N ALA A 218 -15.47 0.56 13.01
CA ALA A 218 -14.96 1.30 11.86
C ALA A 218 -13.97 2.41 12.27
N GLN A 219 -14.23 3.11 13.38
CA GLN A 219 -13.33 4.14 13.91
C GLN A 219 -12.02 3.54 14.44
N LEU A 220 -12.11 2.42 15.17
CA LEU A 220 -10.94 1.69 15.66
C LEU A 220 -10.09 1.14 14.51
N GLN A 221 -10.71 0.61 13.45
CA GLN A 221 -10.01 0.16 12.25
C GLN A 221 -9.29 1.32 11.56
N ARG A 222 -9.93 2.48 11.44
CA ARG A 222 -9.30 3.68 10.87
C ARG A 222 -8.06 4.10 11.66
N ALA A 223 -8.18 4.14 12.99
CA ALA A 223 -7.06 4.43 13.87
C ALA A 223 -5.95 3.36 13.73
N GLY A 224 -6.34 2.09 13.61
CA GLY A 224 -5.43 0.97 13.38
C GLY A 224 -4.65 1.08 12.07
N ILE A 225 -5.32 1.41 10.96
CA ILE A 225 -4.64 1.65 9.67
C ILE A 225 -3.66 2.80 9.78
N ARG A 226 -4.09 3.92 10.38
CA ARG A 226 -3.20 5.08 10.54
C ARG A 226 -2.01 4.80 11.43
N ALA A 227 -2.18 3.97 12.46
CA ALA A 227 -1.07 3.52 13.28
C ALA A 227 -0.14 2.57 12.51
N ALA A 228 -0.70 1.65 11.71
CA ALA A 228 0.06 0.66 10.94
C ALA A 228 0.84 1.28 9.76
N PHE A 229 0.34 2.37 9.18
CA PHE A 229 0.91 3.05 8.01
C PHE A 229 1.33 4.50 8.31
N GLY A 230 1.47 4.86 9.59
CA GLY A 230 1.87 6.20 10.04
C GLY A 230 3.37 6.38 10.26
N GLU A 231 4.18 5.40 9.89
CA GLU A 231 5.65 5.45 10.04
C GLU A 231 6.24 6.56 9.15
N PRO A 232 7.18 7.39 9.65
CA PRO A 232 7.74 8.51 8.89
C PRO A 232 8.35 8.14 7.54
N ALA A 233 8.90 6.92 7.41
CA ALA A 233 9.43 6.39 6.15
C ALA A 233 8.37 6.35 5.02
N LEU A 234 7.09 6.28 5.39
CA LEU A 234 5.94 6.24 4.48
C LEU A 234 5.45 7.63 4.06
N PHE A 235 6.14 8.70 4.48
CA PHE A 235 5.86 10.06 4.01
C PHE A 235 6.60 10.40 2.72
N THR A 236 7.35 9.44 2.18
CA THR A 236 8.01 9.55 0.87
C THR A 236 6.96 9.82 -0.22
N PRO A 237 7.19 10.81 -1.08
CA PRO A 237 6.37 11.05 -2.26
C PRO A 237 6.31 9.80 -3.15
N LEU A 238 5.10 9.48 -3.61
CA LEU A 238 4.86 8.47 -4.62
C LEU A 238 5.35 8.93 -5.98
N SER A 239 5.68 7.97 -6.83
CA SER A 239 5.96 8.24 -8.23
C SER A 239 4.76 8.89 -8.94
N SER A 240 5.01 9.73 -9.94
CA SER A 240 3.94 10.47 -10.64
C SER A 240 2.86 9.59 -11.28
N HIS A 241 3.16 8.33 -11.57
CA HIS A 241 2.23 7.33 -12.12
C HIS A 241 1.04 7.04 -11.19
N TRP A 242 1.20 7.26 -9.88
CA TRP A 242 0.13 7.07 -8.92
C TRP A 242 -1.05 7.99 -9.18
N THR A 243 -0.79 9.22 -9.65
CA THR A 243 -1.87 10.14 -9.99
C THR A 243 -2.81 9.54 -11.04
N GLU A 244 -2.28 8.84 -12.04
CA GLU A 244 -3.09 8.21 -13.09
C GLU A 244 -3.89 7.01 -12.56
N ILE A 245 -3.27 6.14 -11.75
CA ILE A 245 -3.94 4.99 -11.13
C ILE A 245 -5.09 5.45 -10.24
N LEU A 246 -4.82 6.43 -9.38
CA LEU A 246 -5.78 6.95 -8.41
C LEU A 246 -6.91 7.70 -9.10
N GLN A 247 -6.62 8.49 -10.13
CA GLN A 247 -7.64 9.14 -10.93
C GLN A 247 -8.54 8.11 -11.62
N ALA A 248 -7.96 7.04 -12.20
CA ALA A 248 -8.76 5.99 -12.84
C ALA A 248 -9.66 5.24 -11.85
N ILE A 249 -9.21 5.01 -10.60
CA ILE A 249 -10.06 4.44 -9.54
C ILE A 249 -11.21 5.40 -9.21
N LEU A 250 -10.91 6.69 -9.00
CA LEU A 250 -11.93 7.69 -8.64
C LEU A 250 -12.94 7.94 -9.77
N ASP A 251 -12.48 7.97 -11.03
CA ASP A 251 -13.34 8.09 -12.22
C ASP A 251 -14.19 6.83 -12.45
N GLY A 252 -13.74 5.68 -11.94
CA GLY A 252 -14.48 4.43 -11.95
C GLY A 252 -15.57 4.34 -10.89
N CYS A 253 -15.56 5.22 -9.89
CA CYS A 253 -16.56 5.27 -8.83
C CYS A 253 -17.82 6.03 -9.29
N ASP A 254 -18.97 5.70 -8.68
CA ASP A 254 -20.19 6.47 -8.89
C ASP A 254 -20.00 7.94 -8.42
N PRO A 255 -20.33 8.96 -9.23
CA PRO A 255 -20.07 10.35 -8.89
C PRO A 255 -20.74 10.82 -7.59
N GLU A 256 -21.91 10.28 -7.22
CA GLU A 256 -22.60 10.63 -5.97
C GLU A 256 -21.88 10.04 -4.76
N VAL A 257 -21.33 8.83 -4.90
CA VAL A 257 -20.48 8.23 -3.85
C VAL A 257 -19.18 9.03 -3.71
N VAL A 258 -18.57 9.42 -4.84
CA VAL A 258 -17.36 10.25 -4.82
C VAL A 258 -17.65 11.58 -4.13
N ASN A 259 -18.69 12.31 -4.52
CA ASN A 259 -18.99 13.62 -3.95
C ASN A 259 -19.33 13.55 -2.45
N ARG A 260 -19.96 12.48 -1.97
CA ARG A 260 -20.34 12.35 -0.55
C ARG A 260 -19.20 11.82 0.34
N ARG A 261 -18.45 10.81 -0.12
CA ARG A 261 -17.47 10.09 0.71
C ARG A 261 -16.02 10.32 0.31
N LEU A 262 -15.75 10.48 -0.99
CA LEU A 262 -14.38 10.52 -1.52
C LEU A 262 -13.99 11.91 -2.05
N ALA A 263 -14.80 12.94 -1.83
CA ALA A 263 -14.60 14.27 -2.43
C ALA A 263 -13.22 14.86 -2.11
N ARG A 264 -12.71 14.58 -0.91
CA ARG A 264 -11.38 15.03 -0.48
C ARG A 264 -10.23 14.51 -1.34
N TRP A 265 -10.44 13.43 -2.10
CA TRP A 265 -9.41 12.80 -2.95
C TRP A 265 -9.48 13.28 -4.41
N ARG A 266 -10.57 13.97 -4.81
CA ARG A 266 -10.83 14.38 -6.20
C ARG A 266 -9.85 15.43 -6.72
N HIS A 267 -9.31 16.25 -5.83
CA HIS A 267 -8.39 17.34 -6.17
C HIS A 267 -6.93 17.00 -5.87
N GLY A 268 -6.63 15.72 -5.70
CA GLY A 268 -5.34 15.24 -5.25
C GLY A 268 -5.35 14.84 -3.77
N PRO A 269 -4.18 14.53 -3.21
CA PRO A 269 -4.09 14.05 -1.84
C PRO A 269 -4.49 15.17 -0.87
N PRO A 270 -5.35 14.89 0.13
CA PRO A 270 -5.69 15.88 1.14
C PRO A 270 -4.43 16.30 1.92
N SER A 271 -4.38 17.57 2.32
CA SER A 271 -3.32 18.04 3.22
C SER A 271 -3.35 17.18 4.50
N CYS A 272 -2.24 16.50 4.75
CA CYS A 272 -2.13 15.56 5.85
C CYS A 272 -1.95 16.34 7.16
N SER A 273 -3.05 16.75 7.81
CA SER A 273 -2.98 17.43 9.12
C SER A 273 -2.29 16.60 10.20
N VAL A 274 -2.30 15.27 10.06
CA VAL A 274 -1.59 14.34 10.96
C VAL A 274 -0.08 14.40 10.74
N CYS A 275 0.37 14.63 9.51
CA CYS A 275 1.79 14.75 9.19
C CYS A 275 2.38 16.04 9.80
N ASP A 276 1.56 17.08 9.98
CA ASP A 276 1.95 18.31 10.68
C ASP A 276 1.95 18.13 12.21
N ALA A 277 1.18 17.17 12.74
CA ALA A 277 1.09 16.85 14.16
C ALA A 277 2.00 15.68 14.61
N ALA A 278 2.62 14.94 13.68
CA ALA A 278 3.40 13.72 13.91
C ALA A 278 4.82 13.97 14.50
N ALA A 279 5.01 15.08 15.23
CA ALA A 279 6.04 15.19 16.27
C ALA A 279 5.62 14.48 17.58
N PHE A 280 4.55 13.68 17.57
CA PHE A 280 4.17 12.82 18.69
C PHE A 280 5.05 11.56 18.69
N ARG A 281 6.13 11.61 19.48
CA ARG A 281 7.12 10.55 19.67
C ARG A 281 6.45 9.22 20.06
N PHE A 282 6.41 8.26 19.14
CA PHE A 282 6.27 6.86 19.52
C PHE A 282 7.66 6.32 19.87
N SER A 283 7.91 6.16 21.17
CA SER A 283 9.06 5.43 21.69
C SER A 283 8.89 3.95 21.33
N GLU A 284 9.94 3.35 20.75
CA GLU A 284 10.03 1.94 20.30
C GLU A 284 9.96 0.89 21.43
N ALA A 285 9.49 1.23 22.63
CA ALA A 285 9.44 0.30 23.75
C ALA A 285 8.03 -0.32 23.93
N ASN A 286 8.01 -1.65 23.76
CA ASN A 286 7.00 -2.65 24.14
C ASN A 286 5.81 -2.92 23.21
N ASP A 287 5.83 -4.17 22.74
CA ASP A 287 4.90 -4.99 21.94
C ASP A 287 3.45 -5.06 22.44
N TRP A 288 2.80 -3.92 22.62
CA TRP A 288 1.34 -3.86 22.61
C TRP A 288 0.91 -3.08 21.38
N SER A 289 0.28 -3.77 20.43
CA SER A 289 -0.38 -3.12 19.31
C SER A 289 -1.31 -2.03 19.87
N LEU A 290 -1.32 -0.86 19.24
CA LEU A 290 -2.16 0.27 19.67
C LEU A 290 -3.64 -0.15 19.80
N LEU A 291 -4.05 -1.10 18.96
CA LEU A 291 -5.35 -1.78 19.02
C LEU A 291 -5.58 -2.51 20.36
N ALA A 292 -4.60 -3.29 20.85
CA ALA A 292 -4.71 -3.99 22.13
C ALA A 292 -4.81 -3.01 23.32
N ARG A 293 -4.11 -1.87 23.26
CA ARG A 293 -4.25 -0.80 24.27
C ARG A 293 -5.60 -0.11 24.21
N CYS A 294 -6.14 0.14 23.02
CA CYS A 294 -7.48 0.70 22.83
C CYS A 294 -8.55 -0.27 23.34
N LEU A 295 -8.47 -1.55 22.99
CA LEU A 295 -9.39 -2.58 23.46
C LEU A 295 -9.32 -2.76 24.98
N HIS A 296 -8.12 -2.74 25.57
CA HIS A 296 -7.97 -2.80 27.03
C HIS A 296 -8.63 -1.62 27.74
N ARG A 297 -8.50 -0.39 27.20
CA ARG A 297 -9.16 0.80 27.79
C ARG A 297 -10.69 0.79 27.63
N VAL A 298 -11.20 0.28 26.51
CA VAL A 298 -12.65 0.09 26.33
C VAL A 298 -13.17 -0.91 27.36
N HIS A 299 -12.44 -2.02 27.54
CA HIS A 299 -12.79 -3.06 28.50
C HIS A 299 -12.74 -2.60 29.97
N GLN A 300 -11.82 -1.71 30.33
CA GLN A 300 -11.78 -1.12 31.68
C GLN A 300 -12.97 -0.18 31.95
N ARG A 301 -13.36 0.63 30.95
CA ARG A 301 -14.54 1.52 31.07
C ARG A 301 -15.85 0.75 31.22
N GLU A 302 -15.98 -0.40 30.55
CA GLU A 302 -17.17 -1.26 30.68
C GLU A 302 -17.27 -1.94 32.05
N ARG A 303 -16.16 -2.03 32.80
CA ARG A 303 -16.11 -2.59 34.16
C ARG A 303 -16.31 -1.57 35.27
N GLY A 304 -16.41 -0.28 34.95
CA GLY A 304 -16.56 0.79 35.93
C GLY A 304 -15.29 1.06 36.75
N GLU A 305 -14.11 0.72 36.21
CA GLU A 305 -12.79 1.06 36.75
C GLU A 305 -12.24 2.37 36.17
#